data_AF-A0A4P6G9R1-F1
#
_entry.id   AF-A0A4P6G9R1-F1
#
_cell.length_a   1.000
_cell.length_b   1.000
_cell.length_c   1.000
_cell.angle_alpha   90.00
_cell.angle_beta   90.00
_cell.angle_gamma   90.00
#
_symmetry.space_group_name_H-M   'P 1'
#
loop_
_entity.id
_entity.type
_entity.pdbx_description
1 polymer ?
#
loop_
_entity_poly.entity_id
_entity_poly.type
_entity_poly.pdbx_seq_one_letter_code
_entity_poly.pdbx_strand_id
1 'polypeptide(L)'
;MARAAQIGQLLIASVEDDGSASHPWCGNPDLLRGEDSARSLSDLIHYLCTLHGRYPGVIDHASTRAVEPASRAWLAQATYAFAGERAYLARLAVAAGPVPSTPGTAGTDSTIIAQRHAMEMLAQSERHGCALGTAMAIVLDWAQVRTVLDAAAIRFGVEPPPYMAGDVGTVATLADAFAGSAAVQRALLFGAQQVLLQHRGLWDVLEARHEARRAG
;
A
#
# COMPACT_ATOMS: atom_id res chain seq x y z
N MET A 1 22.80 -13.20 26.18
CA MET A 1 21.65 -13.76 25.43
C MET A 1 21.27 -12.73 24.38
N ALA A 2 21.48 -13.01 23.10
CA ALA A 2 21.00 -12.12 22.04
C ALA A 2 19.47 -12.08 22.11
N ARG A 3 18.90 -10.89 22.28
CA ARG A 3 17.45 -10.69 22.19
C ARG A 3 17.06 -11.17 20.78
N ALA A 4 16.24 -12.22 20.69
CA ALA A 4 15.72 -12.65 19.41
C ALA A 4 15.11 -11.41 18.74
N ALA A 5 15.56 -11.07 17.53
CA ALA A 5 14.99 -9.96 16.80
C ALA A 5 13.49 -10.22 16.67
N GLN A 6 12.71 -9.32 17.24
CA GLN A 6 11.27 -9.43 17.31
C GLN A 6 10.76 -9.17 15.88
N ILE A 7 10.06 -10.13 15.28
CA ILE A 7 9.69 -10.09 13.85
C ILE A 7 8.80 -8.89 13.54
N GLY A 8 7.97 -8.48 14.50
CA GLY A 8 7.22 -7.24 14.44
C GLY A 8 8.10 -6.00 14.27
N GLN A 9 9.26 -5.94 14.95
CA GLN A 9 10.21 -4.83 14.79
C GLN A 9 10.89 -4.86 13.42
N LEU A 10 11.26 -6.04 12.91
CA LEU A 10 11.84 -6.17 11.57
C LEU A 10 10.85 -5.80 10.48
N LEU A 11 9.56 -6.12 10.68
CA LEU A 11 8.49 -5.70 9.79
C LEU A 11 8.34 -4.17 9.79
N ILE A 12 8.30 -3.53 10.96
CA ILE A 12 8.24 -2.06 11.08
C ILE A 12 9.45 -1.42 10.39
N ALA A 13 10.66 -1.89 10.69
CA ALA A 13 11.88 -1.37 10.06
C ALA A 13 11.85 -1.50 8.54
N SER A 14 11.33 -2.62 8.00
CA SER A 14 11.16 -2.78 6.55
C SER A 14 10.22 -1.71 5.95
N VAL A 15 9.13 -1.36 6.65
CA VAL A 15 8.21 -0.29 6.20
C VAL A 15 8.86 1.09 6.31
N GLU A 16 9.65 1.33 7.35
CA GLU A 16 10.39 2.59 7.52
C GLU A 16 11.43 2.79 6.40
N ASP A 17 12.15 1.72 6.04
CA ASP A 17 13.24 1.77 5.05
C ASP A 17 12.74 1.72 3.60
N ASP A 18 11.74 0.89 3.30
CA ASP A 18 11.29 0.60 1.93
C ASP A 18 9.88 1.10 1.61
N GLY A 19 9.12 1.54 2.62
CA GLY A 19 7.75 2.03 2.45
C GLY A 19 7.67 3.41 1.80
N SER A 20 6.44 3.84 1.56
CA SER A 20 6.07 5.10 0.93
C SER A 20 6.75 6.31 1.58
N ALA A 21 6.92 6.30 2.91
CA ALA A 21 7.49 7.43 3.65
C ALA A 21 8.97 7.66 3.34
N SER A 22 9.70 6.61 2.94
CA SER A 22 11.11 6.68 2.56
C SER A 22 11.32 7.26 1.15
N HIS A 23 10.27 7.28 0.32
CA HIS A 23 10.41 7.66 -1.08
C HIS A 23 10.47 9.20 -1.23
N PRO A 24 11.51 9.77 -1.88
CA PRO A 24 11.67 11.23 -1.99
C PRO A 24 10.46 11.95 -2.59
N TRP A 25 9.87 11.37 -3.64
CA TRP A 25 8.68 11.92 -4.29
C TRP A 25 7.44 11.99 -3.38
N CYS A 26 7.27 11.06 -2.43
CA CYS A 26 6.10 11.02 -1.54
C CYS A 26 6.03 12.27 -0.64
N GLY A 27 7.19 12.76 -0.17
CA GLY A 27 7.31 13.97 0.65
C GLY A 27 7.58 15.25 -0.15
N ASN A 28 7.65 15.17 -1.48
CA ASN A 28 8.05 16.30 -2.31
C ASN A 28 6.96 17.41 -2.31
N PRO A 29 7.30 18.69 -2.03
CA PRO A 29 6.35 19.79 -2.07
C PRO A 29 5.64 19.96 -3.42
N ASP A 30 6.27 19.60 -4.54
CA ASP A 30 5.70 19.72 -5.88
C ASP A 30 4.51 18.78 -6.08
N LEU A 31 4.49 17.62 -5.41
CA LEU A 31 3.35 16.70 -5.43
C LEU A 31 2.08 17.37 -4.86
N LEU A 32 2.22 18.12 -3.77
CA LEU A 32 1.08 18.68 -3.02
C LEU A 32 0.73 20.11 -3.43
N ARG A 33 1.74 20.91 -3.80
CA ARG A 33 1.61 22.37 -3.99
C ARG A 33 2.17 22.87 -5.32
N GLY A 34 2.82 22.02 -6.11
CA GLY A 34 3.36 22.39 -7.42
C GLY A 34 2.28 22.73 -8.44
N GLU A 35 2.69 23.33 -9.56
CA GLU A 35 1.80 23.67 -10.68
C GLU A 35 1.02 22.45 -11.19
N ASP A 36 1.69 21.30 -11.29
CA ASP A 36 1.11 20.02 -11.71
C ASP A 36 0.54 19.17 -10.58
N SER A 37 0.38 19.72 -9.37
CA SER A 37 -0.11 18.97 -8.19
C SER A 37 -1.46 18.29 -8.43
N ALA A 38 -2.44 18.98 -9.05
CA ALA A 38 -3.73 18.36 -9.36
C ALA A 38 -3.58 17.12 -10.26
N ARG A 39 -2.73 17.20 -11.28
CA ARG A 39 -2.49 16.08 -12.22
C ARG A 39 -1.73 14.95 -11.53
N SER A 40 -0.72 15.29 -10.74
CA SER A 40 0.10 14.32 -10.01
C SER A 40 -0.70 13.57 -8.95
N LEU A 41 -1.60 14.26 -8.23
CA LEU A 41 -2.52 13.64 -7.28
C LEU A 41 -3.60 12.80 -7.97
N SER A 42 -4.08 13.23 -9.14
CA SER A 42 -5.00 12.43 -9.95
C SER A 42 -4.36 11.11 -10.40
N ASP A 43 -3.11 11.13 -10.86
CA ASP A 43 -2.37 9.90 -11.18
C ASP A 43 -2.29 8.93 -9.99
N LEU A 44 -1.88 9.46 -8.83
CA LEU A 44 -1.76 8.68 -7.59
C LEU A 44 -3.08 7.98 -7.26
N ILE A 45 -4.19 8.73 -7.29
CA ILE A 45 -5.52 8.19 -7.00
C ILE A 45 -5.88 7.07 -7.99
N HIS A 46 -5.70 7.29 -9.30
CA HIS A 46 -6.08 6.31 -10.32
C HIS A 46 -5.21 5.05 -10.29
N TYR A 47 -3.92 5.18 -10.04
CA TYR A 47 -3.04 4.02 -9.91
C TYR A 47 -3.25 3.27 -8.61
N LEU A 48 -3.51 3.95 -7.49
CA LEU A 48 -3.96 3.29 -6.26
C LEU A 48 -5.31 2.60 -6.44
N CYS A 49 -6.26 3.18 -7.19
CA CYS A 49 -7.50 2.49 -7.55
C CYS A 49 -7.23 1.22 -8.38
N THR A 50 -6.24 1.25 -9.27
CA THR A 50 -5.86 0.08 -10.07
C THR A 50 -5.26 -1.03 -9.22
N LEU A 51 -4.41 -0.69 -8.24
CA LEU A 51 -3.73 -1.65 -7.37
C LEU A 51 -4.61 -2.16 -6.22
N HIS A 52 -5.40 -1.27 -5.60
CA HIS A 52 -6.10 -1.53 -4.33
C HIS A 52 -7.62 -1.37 -4.41
N GLY A 53 -8.18 -0.78 -5.47
CA GLY A 53 -9.61 -0.47 -5.57
C GLY A 53 -10.52 -1.67 -5.84
N ARG A 54 -9.98 -2.82 -6.26
CA ARG A 54 -10.75 -4.02 -6.58
C ARG A 54 -11.14 -4.80 -5.33
N TYR A 55 -12.30 -5.46 -5.39
CA TYR A 55 -12.71 -6.49 -4.45
C TYR A 55 -12.88 -7.85 -5.16
N PRO A 56 -12.39 -8.96 -4.59
CA PRO A 56 -11.48 -9.02 -3.44
C PRO A 56 -10.10 -8.41 -3.77
N GLY A 57 -9.48 -7.75 -2.79
CA GLY A 57 -8.11 -7.26 -2.83
C GLY A 57 -7.16 -8.16 -2.04
N VAL A 58 -5.90 -7.71 -1.87
CA VAL A 58 -4.84 -8.50 -1.20
C VAL A 58 -5.24 -8.94 0.21
N ILE A 59 -5.78 -8.03 1.02
CA ILE A 59 -6.16 -8.31 2.41
C ILE A 59 -7.36 -9.27 2.46
N ASP A 60 -8.32 -9.11 1.54
CA ASP A 60 -9.47 -10.02 1.44
C ASP A 60 -9.00 -11.44 1.07
N HIS A 61 -8.07 -11.57 0.12
CA HIS A 61 -7.45 -12.86 -0.25
C HIS A 61 -6.64 -13.49 0.89
N ALA A 62 -5.89 -12.69 1.66
CA ALA A 62 -5.19 -13.19 2.83
C ALA A 62 -6.18 -13.68 3.90
N SER A 63 -7.30 -12.95 4.10
CA SER A 63 -8.34 -13.30 5.06
C SER A 63 -9.01 -14.65 4.77
N THR A 64 -9.26 -14.99 3.51
CA THR A 64 -9.90 -16.28 3.16
C THR A 64 -8.99 -17.48 3.39
N ARG A 65 -7.68 -17.27 3.52
CA ARG A 65 -6.67 -18.32 3.66
C ARG A 65 -6.13 -18.46 5.09
N ALA A 66 -6.50 -17.55 6.00
CA ALA A 66 -6.00 -17.55 7.36
C ALA A 66 -6.58 -18.70 8.21
N VAL A 67 -5.71 -19.48 8.84
CA VAL A 67 -6.08 -20.67 9.64
C VAL A 67 -5.83 -20.50 11.14
N GLU A 68 -4.97 -19.57 11.54
CA GLU A 68 -4.71 -19.22 12.93
C GLU A 68 -5.81 -18.29 13.46
N PRO A 69 -6.37 -18.53 14.66
CA PRO A 69 -7.43 -17.70 15.22
C PRO A 69 -7.06 -16.21 15.32
N ALA A 70 -5.84 -15.89 15.77
CA ALA A 70 -5.38 -14.51 15.91
C ALA A 70 -5.26 -13.81 14.55
N SER A 71 -4.65 -14.47 13.56
CA SER A 71 -4.53 -13.95 12.20
C SER A 71 -5.87 -13.73 11.54
N ARG A 72 -6.83 -14.67 11.70
CA ARG A 72 -8.20 -14.49 11.21
C ARG A 72 -8.89 -13.29 11.82
N ALA A 73 -8.81 -13.15 13.14
CA ALA A 73 -9.47 -12.04 13.85
C ALA A 73 -8.93 -10.68 13.40
N TRP A 74 -7.61 -10.56 13.23
CA TRP A 74 -6.98 -9.35 12.73
C TRP A 74 -7.31 -9.10 11.25
N LEU A 75 -7.22 -10.12 10.38
CA LEU A 75 -7.54 -9.97 8.96
C LEU A 75 -9.01 -9.61 8.71
N ALA A 76 -9.93 -10.06 9.55
CA ALA A 76 -11.33 -9.65 9.48
C ALA A 76 -11.49 -8.14 9.75
N GLN A 77 -10.77 -7.62 10.75
CA GLN A 77 -10.76 -6.18 11.05
C GLN A 77 -10.09 -5.38 9.93
N ALA A 78 -8.93 -5.84 9.44
CA ALA A 78 -8.21 -5.20 8.35
C ALA A 78 -9.06 -5.17 7.06
N THR A 79 -9.77 -6.26 6.75
CA THR A 79 -10.71 -6.34 5.62
C THR A 79 -11.82 -5.29 5.74
N TYR A 80 -12.41 -5.15 6.91
CA TYR A 80 -13.44 -4.13 7.15
C TYR A 80 -12.90 -2.71 6.98
N ALA A 81 -11.73 -2.41 7.55
CA ALA A 81 -11.11 -1.10 7.42
C ALA A 81 -10.76 -0.79 5.95
N PHE A 82 -10.16 -1.72 5.22
CA PHE A 82 -9.80 -1.53 3.82
C PHE A 82 -10.99 -1.48 2.86
N ALA A 83 -12.15 -2.03 3.23
CA ALA A 83 -13.38 -1.74 2.50
C ALA A 83 -13.73 -0.24 2.56
N GLY A 84 -13.51 0.41 3.71
CA GLY A 84 -13.63 1.85 3.87
C GLY A 84 -12.60 2.62 3.03
N GLU A 85 -11.34 2.19 3.03
CA GLU A 85 -10.28 2.78 2.19
C GLU A 85 -10.59 2.68 0.69
N ARG A 86 -11.09 1.54 0.22
CA ARG A 86 -11.53 1.37 -1.18
C ARG A 86 -12.69 2.30 -1.54
N ALA A 87 -13.68 2.42 -0.65
CA ALA A 87 -14.79 3.34 -0.85
C ALA A 87 -14.31 4.80 -0.89
N TYR A 88 -13.29 5.14 -0.10
CA TYR A 88 -12.67 6.45 -0.11
C TYR A 88 -11.92 6.73 -1.41
N LEU A 89 -11.06 5.80 -1.85
CA LEU A 89 -10.37 5.88 -3.14
C LEU A 89 -11.35 6.06 -4.31
N ALA A 90 -12.47 5.31 -4.31
CA ALA A 90 -13.48 5.45 -5.35
C ALA A 90 -14.10 6.87 -5.39
N ARG A 91 -14.38 7.48 -4.24
CA ARG A 91 -14.87 8.88 -4.17
C ARG A 91 -13.82 9.86 -4.68
N LEU A 92 -12.56 9.66 -4.31
CA LEU A 92 -11.44 10.48 -4.78
C LEU A 92 -11.26 10.38 -6.29
N ALA A 93 -11.35 9.17 -6.87
CA ALA A 93 -11.22 8.98 -8.32
C ALA A 93 -12.33 9.70 -9.10
N VAL A 94 -13.56 9.67 -8.58
CA VAL A 94 -14.67 10.44 -9.16
C VAL A 94 -14.40 11.95 -9.10
N ALA A 95 -13.94 12.45 -7.95
CA ALA A 95 -13.64 13.87 -7.76
C ALA A 95 -12.43 14.36 -8.58
N ALA A 96 -11.42 13.50 -8.77
CA ALA A 96 -10.21 13.80 -9.54
C ALA A 96 -10.46 13.84 -11.06
N GLY A 97 -11.59 13.29 -11.53
CA GLY A 97 -11.92 13.24 -12.96
C GLY A 97 -11.05 12.25 -13.74
N PRO A 98 -10.97 12.38 -15.09
CA PRO A 98 -10.23 11.44 -15.93
C PRO A 98 -8.71 11.49 -15.67
N VAL A 99 -8.04 10.37 -15.97
CA VAL A 99 -6.57 10.27 -15.89
C VAL A 99 -5.93 11.36 -16.77
N PRO A 100 -5.01 12.18 -16.24
CA PRO A 100 -4.33 13.21 -17.03
C PRO A 100 -3.54 12.60 -18.20
N SER A 101 -3.64 13.22 -19.37
CA SER A 101 -2.75 12.90 -20.50
C SER A 101 -1.31 13.28 -20.13
N THR A 102 -0.37 12.38 -20.37
CA THR A 102 1.07 12.58 -20.08
C THR A 102 1.87 11.76 -21.08
N PRO A 103 2.98 12.26 -21.64
CA PRO A 103 3.82 11.47 -22.53
C PRO A 103 4.24 10.14 -21.87
N GLY A 104 4.28 9.05 -22.63
CA GLY A 104 4.69 7.73 -22.13
C GLY A 104 3.61 6.88 -21.43
N THR A 105 2.33 7.22 -21.57
CA THR A 105 1.20 6.49 -20.93
C THR A 105 1.24 4.98 -21.14
N ALA A 106 1.54 4.49 -22.35
CA ALA A 106 1.49 3.06 -22.65
C ALA A 106 2.49 2.22 -21.82
N GLY A 107 3.68 2.76 -21.55
CA GLY A 107 4.67 2.10 -20.69
C GLY A 107 4.22 2.07 -19.24
N THR A 108 3.63 3.16 -18.76
CA THR A 108 3.12 3.25 -17.39
C THR A 108 2.03 2.23 -17.11
N ASP A 109 1.02 2.13 -17.97
CA ASP A 109 -0.12 1.23 -17.75
C ASP A 109 0.33 -0.24 -17.67
N SER A 110 1.32 -0.62 -18.48
CA SER A 110 1.89 -1.97 -18.44
C SER A 110 2.60 -2.27 -17.11
N THR A 111 3.34 -1.29 -16.57
CA THR A 111 4.02 -1.40 -15.27
C THR A 111 3.01 -1.56 -14.15
N ILE A 112 1.96 -0.72 -14.10
CA ILE A 112 0.93 -0.78 -13.06
C ILE A 112 0.17 -2.12 -13.11
N ILE A 113 -0.15 -2.63 -14.30
CA ILE A 113 -0.78 -3.95 -14.47
C ILE A 113 0.13 -5.07 -13.95
N ALA A 114 1.43 -5.00 -14.24
CA ALA A 114 2.41 -5.98 -13.75
C ALA A 114 2.53 -5.95 -12.22
N GLN A 115 2.57 -4.76 -11.61
CA GLN A 115 2.58 -4.59 -10.15
C GLN A 115 1.33 -5.20 -9.51
N ARG A 116 0.15 -4.93 -10.08
CA ARG A 116 -1.11 -5.52 -9.60
C ARG A 116 -1.04 -7.04 -9.62
N HIS A 117 -0.56 -7.62 -10.72
CA HIS A 117 -0.43 -9.08 -10.84
C HIS A 117 0.56 -9.63 -9.79
N ALA A 118 1.68 -8.96 -9.56
CA ALA A 118 2.63 -9.35 -8.52
C ALA A 118 1.98 -9.34 -7.12
N MET A 119 1.18 -8.32 -6.79
CA MET A 119 0.44 -8.25 -5.53
C MET A 119 -0.61 -9.36 -5.39
N GLU A 120 -1.32 -9.69 -6.48
CA GLU A 120 -2.27 -10.82 -6.50
C GLU A 120 -1.56 -12.16 -6.23
N MET A 121 -0.36 -12.36 -6.78
CA MET A 121 0.46 -13.55 -6.55
C MET A 121 0.95 -13.65 -5.10
N LEU A 122 1.33 -12.54 -4.47
CA LEU A 122 1.69 -12.49 -3.06
C LEU A 122 0.51 -12.86 -2.15
N ALA A 123 -0.67 -12.29 -2.43
CA ALA A 123 -1.89 -12.53 -1.68
C ALA A 123 -2.35 -14.01 -1.71
N GLN A 124 -2.04 -14.71 -2.80
CA GLN A 124 -2.42 -16.11 -3.03
C GLN A 124 -1.30 -17.11 -2.72
N SER A 125 -0.18 -16.65 -2.17
CA SER A 125 0.97 -17.51 -1.89
C SER A 125 0.64 -18.63 -0.90
N GLU A 126 1.02 -19.86 -1.26
CA GLU A 126 0.93 -21.05 -0.39
C GLU A 126 2.02 -21.07 0.70
N ARG A 127 3.03 -20.19 0.61
CA ARG A 127 4.10 -20.10 1.61
C ARG A 127 3.53 -19.52 2.90
N HIS A 128 3.44 -20.36 3.93
CA HIS A 128 2.85 -20.01 5.22
C HIS A 128 3.48 -18.74 5.81
N GLY A 129 2.68 -17.68 5.94
CA GLY A 129 3.10 -16.35 6.41
C GLY A 129 3.24 -15.29 5.32
N CYS A 130 3.44 -15.65 4.05
CA CYS A 130 3.66 -14.69 2.96
C CYS A 130 2.46 -13.75 2.75
N ALA A 131 1.26 -14.30 2.58
CA ALA A 131 0.05 -13.49 2.41
C ALA A 131 -0.25 -12.59 3.63
N LEU A 132 0.00 -13.10 4.85
CA LEU A 132 -0.16 -12.32 6.08
C LEU A 132 0.84 -11.16 6.17
N GLY A 133 2.13 -11.41 5.91
CA GLY A 133 3.15 -10.37 5.90
C GLY A 133 2.91 -9.31 4.85
N THR A 134 2.41 -9.72 3.67
CA THR A 134 1.96 -8.81 2.61
C THR A 134 0.83 -7.90 3.11
N ALA A 135 -0.21 -8.46 3.73
CA ALA A 135 -1.33 -7.69 4.28
C ALA A 135 -0.90 -6.73 5.41
N MET A 136 -0.01 -7.18 6.30
CA MET A 136 0.52 -6.37 7.39
C MET A 136 1.33 -5.17 6.87
N ALA A 137 2.21 -5.39 5.89
CA ALA A 137 2.99 -4.32 5.28
C ALA A 137 2.11 -3.31 4.55
N ILE A 138 1.07 -3.75 3.84
CA ILE A 138 0.08 -2.84 3.23
C ILE A 138 -0.57 -1.98 4.32
N VAL A 139 -1.07 -2.58 5.41
CA VAL A 139 -1.72 -1.85 6.50
C VAL A 139 -0.79 -0.80 7.11
N LEU A 140 0.46 -1.17 7.40
CA LEU A 140 1.45 -0.28 8.01
C LEU A 140 1.84 0.88 7.08
N ASP A 141 2.13 0.58 5.80
CA ASP A 141 2.53 1.59 4.83
C ASP A 141 1.40 2.55 4.46
N TRP A 142 0.15 2.08 4.55
CA TRP A 142 -1.02 2.86 4.16
C TRP A 142 -1.18 4.15 4.96
N ALA A 143 -0.69 4.23 6.20
CA ALA A 143 -0.77 5.47 6.99
C ALA A 143 -0.06 6.64 6.29
N GLN A 144 1.08 6.37 5.64
CA GLN A 144 1.77 7.39 4.86
C GLN A 144 1.02 7.71 3.57
N VAL A 145 0.60 6.69 2.82
CA VAL A 145 -0.21 6.87 1.60
C VAL A 145 -1.45 7.72 1.91
N ARG A 146 -2.07 7.46 3.06
CA ARG A 146 -3.26 8.15 3.53
C ARG A 146 -3.04 9.64 3.76
N THR A 147 -1.87 10.04 4.24
CA THR A 147 -1.51 11.46 4.41
C THR A 147 -1.58 12.21 3.06
N VAL A 148 -1.11 11.58 1.99
CA VAL A 148 -1.14 12.17 0.64
C VAL A 148 -2.57 12.15 0.06
N LEU A 149 -3.31 11.06 0.27
CA LEU A 149 -4.72 10.96 -0.15
C LEU A 149 -5.59 12.01 0.53
N ASP A 150 -5.38 12.28 1.81
CA ASP A 150 -6.14 13.26 2.57
C ASP A 150 -5.82 14.70 2.11
N ALA A 151 -4.56 14.98 1.76
CA ALA A 151 -4.20 16.22 1.08
C ALA A 151 -4.88 16.35 -0.30
N ALA A 152 -4.97 15.25 -1.05
CA ALA A 152 -5.70 15.21 -2.32
C ALA A 152 -7.20 15.46 -2.12
N ALA A 153 -7.79 14.87 -1.07
CA ALA A 153 -9.20 15.06 -0.72
C ALA A 153 -9.54 16.53 -0.49
N ILE A 154 -8.72 17.22 0.32
CA ILE A 154 -8.88 18.66 0.57
C ILE A 154 -8.85 19.43 -0.76
N ARG A 155 -7.90 19.10 -1.63
CA ARG A 155 -7.76 19.75 -2.95
C ARG A 155 -8.97 19.50 -3.85
N PHE A 156 -9.53 18.29 -3.84
CA PHE A 156 -10.67 17.89 -4.68
C PHE A 156 -12.03 18.10 -4.00
N GLY A 157 -12.08 18.71 -2.81
CA GLY A 157 -13.32 18.99 -2.09
C GLY A 157 -14.03 17.75 -1.55
N VAL A 158 -13.29 16.69 -1.24
CA VAL A 158 -13.79 15.46 -0.62
C VAL A 158 -13.40 15.44 0.85
N GLU A 159 -14.37 15.25 1.74
CA GLU A 159 -14.08 15.08 3.17
C GLU A 159 -13.40 13.71 3.42
N PRO A 160 -12.20 13.67 4.03
CA PRO A 160 -11.55 12.43 4.44
C PRO A 160 -12.40 11.69 5.48
N PRO A 161 -12.70 10.38 5.30
CA PRO A 161 -13.31 9.60 6.36
C PRO A 161 -12.31 9.37 7.51
N PRO A 162 -12.72 8.86 8.68
CA PRO A 162 -11.78 8.40 9.69
C PRO A 162 -10.85 7.31 9.15
N TYR A 163 -9.57 7.36 9.52
CA TYR A 163 -8.61 6.29 9.21
C TYR A 163 -8.65 5.21 10.30
N MET A 164 -8.95 3.98 9.89
CA MET A 164 -9.24 2.86 10.82
C MET A 164 -8.33 1.65 10.61
N ALA A 165 -7.36 1.73 9.70
CA ALA A 165 -6.75 0.53 9.13
C ALA A 165 -5.65 -0.11 9.99
N GLY A 166 -5.05 0.56 10.97
CA GLY A 166 -4.06 -0.12 11.79
C GLY A 166 -3.52 0.64 12.99
N ASP A 167 -3.31 -0.12 14.06
CA ASP A 167 -2.40 0.19 15.15
C ASP A 167 -1.10 -0.59 14.95
N VAL A 168 0.03 0.14 14.86
CA VAL A 168 1.36 -0.42 14.63
C VAL A 168 1.73 -1.46 15.70
N GLY A 169 1.37 -1.20 16.97
CA GLY A 169 1.66 -2.10 18.08
C GLY A 169 0.94 -3.44 17.95
N THR A 170 -0.33 -3.41 17.55
CA THR A 170 -1.14 -4.61 17.29
C THR A 170 -0.56 -5.45 16.15
N VAL A 171 -0.14 -4.82 15.04
CA VAL A 171 0.47 -5.52 13.90
C VAL A 171 1.78 -6.19 14.30
N ALA A 172 2.66 -5.48 15.02
CA ALA A 172 3.93 -6.03 15.49
C ALA A 172 3.73 -7.22 16.43
N THR A 173 2.84 -7.07 17.42
CA THR A 173 2.52 -8.13 18.38
C THR A 173 1.98 -9.38 17.68
N LEU A 174 1.12 -9.20 16.68
CA LEU A 174 0.61 -10.31 15.89
C LEU A 174 1.71 -11.00 15.08
N ALA A 175 2.60 -10.22 14.45
CA ALA A 175 3.71 -10.77 13.68
C ALA A 175 4.63 -11.64 14.55
N ASP A 176 4.89 -11.24 15.81
CA ASP A 176 5.66 -12.03 16.75
C ASP A 176 4.97 -13.30 17.19
N ALA A 177 3.67 -13.21 17.49
CA ALA A 177 2.86 -14.35 17.90
C ALA A 177 2.72 -15.39 16.76
N PHE A 178 2.68 -14.93 15.51
CA PHE A 178 2.54 -15.78 14.33
C PHE A 178 3.86 -16.45 13.92
N ALA A 179 4.99 -15.81 14.20
CA ALA A 179 6.33 -16.20 13.78
C ALA A 179 6.90 -17.44 14.53
N GLY A 180 6.17 -18.56 14.52
CA GLY A 180 6.49 -19.78 15.28
C GLY A 180 7.67 -20.60 14.77
N SER A 181 8.19 -20.31 13.57
CA SER A 181 9.41 -20.95 13.05
C SER A 181 10.18 -20.03 12.11
N ALA A 182 11.49 -20.29 11.93
CA ALA A 182 12.34 -19.52 11.03
C ALA A 182 11.86 -19.53 9.57
N ALA A 183 11.19 -20.60 9.12
CA ALA A 183 10.62 -20.66 7.78
C ALA A 183 9.44 -19.69 7.61
N VAL A 184 8.56 -19.64 8.62
CA VAL A 184 7.39 -18.74 8.65
C VAL A 184 7.82 -17.28 8.77
N GLN A 185 8.82 -17.01 9.60
CA GLN A 185 9.45 -15.70 9.74
C GLN A 185 9.96 -15.15 8.41
N ARG A 186 10.72 -15.95 7.66
CA ARG A 186 11.22 -15.56 6.34
C ARG A 186 10.10 -15.36 5.34
N ALA A 187 9.07 -16.21 5.34
CA ALA A 187 7.94 -16.07 4.43
C ALA A 187 7.14 -14.78 4.71
N LEU A 188 6.92 -14.45 5.99
CA LEU A 188 6.25 -13.22 6.41
C LEU A 188 7.03 -11.99 5.96
N LEU A 189 8.32 -11.91 6.29
CA LEU A 189 9.17 -10.79 5.89
C LEU A 189 9.33 -10.69 4.37
N PHE A 190 9.42 -11.82 3.67
CA PHE A 190 9.44 -11.84 2.22
C PHE A 190 8.17 -11.21 1.63
N GLY A 191 6.98 -11.62 2.09
CA GLY A 191 5.72 -11.05 1.62
C GLY A 191 5.65 -9.53 1.85
N ALA A 192 6.08 -9.09 3.04
CA ALA A 192 6.17 -7.67 3.39
C ALA A 192 7.10 -6.90 2.44
N GLN A 193 8.34 -7.35 2.27
CA GLN A 193 9.33 -6.70 1.40
C GLN A 193 8.86 -6.66 -0.06
N GLN A 194 8.27 -7.74 -0.58
CA GLN A 194 7.83 -7.77 -1.97
C GLN A 194 6.71 -6.77 -2.27
N VAL A 195 5.77 -6.54 -1.34
CA VAL A 195 4.71 -5.54 -1.55
C VAL A 195 5.22 -4.11 -1.36
N LEU A 196 6.15 -3.88 -0.44
CA LEU A 196 6.80 -2.57 -0.28
C LEU A 196 7.56 -2.19 -1.55
N LEU A 197 8.23 -3.14 -2.21
CA LEU A 197 8.82 -2.91 -3.54
C LEU A 197 7.78 -2.50 -4.59
N GLN A 198 6.55 -3.02 -4.54
CA GLN A 198 5.49 -2.59 -5.46
C GLN A 198 5.03 -1.15 -5.14
N HIS A 199 4.88 -0.81 -3.86
CA HIS A 199 4.53 0.56 -3.46
C HIS A 199 5.64 1.55 -3.83
N ARG A 200 6.90 1.18 -3.62
CA ARG A 200 8.06 1.98 -4.04
C ARG A 200 8.05 2.21 -5.55
N GLY A 201 7.87 1.16 -6.34
CA GLY A 201 7.78 1.26 -7.80
C GLY A 201 6.60 2.12 -8.28
N LEU A 202 5.49 2.17 -7.53
CA LEU A 202 4.40 3.11 -7.83
C LEU A 202 4.87 4.56 -7.69
N TRP A 203 5.62 4.88 -6.62
CA TRP A 203 6.16 6.22 -6.43
C TRP A 203 7.19 6.59 -7.50
N ASP A 204 8.04 5.67 -7.93
CA ASP A 204 8.96 5.86 -9.06
C ASP A 204 8.20 6.23 -10.35
N VAL A 205 7.10 5.52 -10.64
CA VAL A 205 6.23 5.81 -11.79
C VAL A 205 5.60 7.19 -11.70
N LEU A 206 5.13 7.58 -10.52
CA LEU A 206 4.51 8.89 -10.28
C LEU A 206 5.51 10.03 -10.44
N GLU A 207 6.74 9.86 -9.95
CA GLU A 207 7.83 10.83 -10.12
C GLU A 207 8.18 11.00 -11.59
N ALA A 208 8.42 9.90 -12.32
CA ALA A 208 8.74 9.93 -13.74
C ALA A 208 7.65 10.61 -14.58
N ARG A 209 6.37 10.41 -14.23
CA ARG A 209 5.25 11.10 -14.89
C ARG A 209 5.23 12.60 -14.62
N HIS A 210 5.56 13.01 -13.39
CA HIS A 210 5.69 14.42 -13.07
C HIS A 210 6.84 15.06 -13.89
N GLU A 211 8.00 14.41 -13.95
CA GLU A 211 9.14 14.88 -14.73
C GLU A 211 8.81 14.97 -16.23
N ALA A 212 8.12 13.98 -16.78
CA ALA A 212 7.71 13.98 -18.18
C ALA A 212 6.78 15.16 -18.54
N ARG A 213 5.97 15.64 -17.60
CA ARG A 213 5.15 16.85 -17.80
C ARG A 213 6.00 18.12 -17.79
N ARG A 214 6.97 18.21 -16.90
CA ARG A 214 7.86 19.37 -16.80
C ARG A 214 8.78 19.53 -18.00
N ALA A 215 9.09 18.44 -18.69
CA ALA A 215 9.97 18.43 -19.86
C ALA A 215 9.25 18.72 -21.18
N GLY A 216 7.91 18.64 -21.23
CA GLY A 216 7.09 18.87 -22.43
C GLY A 216 6.41 20.22 -22.43
#